data_AF-A0A7C3HBQ8-F1
#
_entry.id   AF-A0A7C3HBQ8-F1
#
_cell.length_a   1.000
_cell.length_b   1.000
_cell.length_c   1.000
_cell.angle_alpha   90.00
_cell.angle_beta   90.00
_cell.angle_gamma   90.00
#
_symmetry.space_group_name_H-M   'P 1'
#
loop_
_entity.id
_entity.type
_entity.pdbx_description
1 polymer ?
#
loop_
_entity_poly.entity_id
_entity_poly.type
_entity_poly.pdbx_seq_one_letter_code
_entity_poly.pdbx_strand_id
1 'polypeptide(L)'
;PSMGGGFKGGFRGGAPVTTLLSDQKLRHKVWVNVLHQEHIRKMLPQYDALRPRDKPVWVEPIQAKSRIPAQEIGLLRGLFWQPAHIELVYVENTSTCDVTAMPVDKGVIGFSKEKFVYDIVGDWIHPHSPRVRDLKKNTLRYLSFTTMAPAWTQLSYLLVNSQDKKEGHDPAEVVQQFKRDLPRPAQLIVGGYRNKQASILQRRHELFPLRPGWDKKGMQITAFVERGLEIKTLLRNKLYGFAKATGAEGINEKAEALYYHRSEPLIHQTLREIDWSDAGASLDRLRDELIRLSWDIFDQVTRPYAHEPRMLQALATAKRSLGTAFKKLKGTSV
;
A
#
# COMPACT_ATOMS: atom_id res chain seq x y z
N PRO A 1 6.44 -8.07 10.39
CA PRO A 1 6.00 -7.49 11.69
C PRO A 1 7.02 -7.84 12.77
N SER A 2 7.00 -7.17 13.94
CA SER A 2 7.86 -7.54 15.07
C SER A 2 7.48 -8.91 15.65
N MET A 3 8.44 -9.57 16.32
CA MET A 3 8.27 -10.88 16.99
C MET A 3 7.33 -10.85 18.21
N GLY A 4 6.80 -9.69 18.59
CA GLY A 4 5.82 -9.55 19.68
C GLY A 4 6.31 -8.70 20.84
N GLY A 5 5.77 -8.94 22.03
CA GLY A 5 6.03 -8.13 23.22
C GLY A 5 7.52 -8.06 23.60
N GLY A 6 8.05 -6.84 23.71
CA GLY A 6 9.46 -6.59 24.05
C GLY A 6 10.42 -6.51 22.87
N PHE A 7 9.94 -6.68 21.63
CA PHE A 7 10.74 -6.48 20.41
C PHE A 7 10.25 -5.23 19.65
N LYS A 8 11.14 -4.26 19.45
CA LYS A 8 10.81 -3.02 18.73
C LYS A 8 10.68 -3.29 17.22
N GLY A 9 9.82 -2.54 16.55
CA GLY A 9 9.73 -2.51 15.08
C GLY A 9 10.77 -1.57 14.47
N GLY A 10 10.93 -1.62 13.15
CA GLY A 10 11.77 -0.64 12.44
C GLY A 10 11.11 0.76 12.38
N PHE A 11 11.84 1.76 11.87
CA PHE A 11 11.37 3.16 11.77
C PHE A 11 10.03 3.32 11.07
N ARG A 12 9.74 2.43 10.11
CA ARG A 12 8.53 2.49 9.33
C ARG A 12 7.30 1.92 10.04
N GLY A 13 7.44 1.51 11.29
CA GLY A 13 6.37 0.91 12.09
C GLY A 13 6.07 -0.54 11.70
N GLY A 14 4.86 -1.00 12.07
CA GLY A 14 4.42 -2.37 11.82
C GLY A 14 3.93 -2.57 10.38
N ALA A 15 4.56 -3.49 9.65
CA ALA A 15 4.17 -3.92 8.31
C ALA A 15 3.97 -2.77 7.29
N PRO A 16 5.00 -1.94 7.08
CA PRO A 16 4.92 -0.85 6.11
C PRO A 16 4.79 -1.37 4.67
N VAL A 17 4.10 -0.60 3.83
CA VAL A 17 4.14 -0.77 2.38
C VAL A 17 5.47 -0.24 1.86
N THR A 18 6.14 -1.06 1.06
CA THR A 18 7.33 -0.68 0.30
C THR A 18 6.92 -0.42 -1.14
N THR A 19 7.40 0.69 -1.70
CA THR A 19 7.19 1.06 -3.10
C THR A 19 8.53 1.29 -3.79
N LEU A 20 8.74 0.61 -4.91
CA LEU A 20 9.94 0.72 -5.75
C LEU A 20 9.55 0.82 -7.22
N LEU A 21 10.44 1.33 -8.05
CA LEU A 21 10.27 1.35 -9.49
C LEU A 21 10.92 0.10 -10.10
N SER A 22 10.23 -0.52 -11.06
CA SER A 22 10.72 -1.66 -11.83
C SER A 22 11.24 -1.20 -13.20
N ASP A 23 12.18 -1.97 -13.73
CA ASP A 23 12.78 -1.84 -15.04
C ASP A 23 13.08 -3.24 -15.60
N GLN A 24 13.59 -3.36 -16.82
CA GLN A 24 13.79 -4.63 -17.51
C GLN A 24 14.76 -5.58 -16.80
N LYS A 25 15.85 -5.05 -16.23
CA LYS A 25 16.93 -5.84 -15.60
C LYS A 25 17.08 -5.48 -14.13
N LEU A 26 17.46 -6.45 -13.29
CA LEU A 26 17.69 -6.22 -11.85
C LEU A 26 18.65 -5.06 -11.58
N ARG A 27 19.77 -4.98 -12.33
CA ARG A 27 20.72 -3.86 -12.22
C ARG A 27 20.04 -2.50 -12.39
N HIS A 28 19.18 -2.37 -13.40
CA HIS A 28 18.43 -1.13 -13.65
C HIS A 28 17.37 -0.88 -12.57
N LYS A 29 16.68 -1.92 -12.10
CA LYS A 29 15.76 -1.85 -10.95
C LYS A 29 16.44 -1.31 -9.70
N VAL A 30 17.68 -1.73 -9.43
CA VAL A 30 18.44 -1.21 -8.29
C VAL A 30 18.73 0.27 -8.50
N TRP A 31 19.35 0.64 -9.63
CA TRP A 31 19.78 2.03 -9.89
C TRP A 31 18.64 3.04 -9.93
N VAL A 32 17.48 2.67 -10.48
CA VAL A 32 16.33 3.59 -10.58
C VAL A 32 15.72 3.93 -9.21
N ASN A 33 16.04 3.15 -8.17
CA ASN A 33 15.61 3.39 -6.78
C ASN A 33 16.73 3.97 -5.90
N VAL A 34 17.87 4.37 -6.47
CA VAL A 34 18.93 5.07 -5.75
C VAL A 34 18.65 6.58 -5.78
N LEU A 35 18.68 7.22 -4.62
CA LEU A 35 18.47 8.65 -4.53
C LEU A 35 19.73 9.44 -4.94
N HIS A 36 19.53 10.53 -5.69
CA HIS A 36 20.58 11.51 -5.96
C HIS A 36 20.97 12.22 -4.67
N GLN A 37 22.23 12.60 -4.55
CA GLN A 37 22.75 13.26 -3.34
C GLN A 37 22.00 14.56 -3.02
N GLU A 38 21.62 15.34 -4.03
CA GLU A 38 20.81 16.56 -3.85
C GLU A 38 19.43 16.26 -3.26
N HIS A 39 18.81 15.16 -3.68
CA HIS A 39 17.51 14.75 -3.15
C HIS A 39 17.64 14.23 -1.71
N ILE A 40 18.73 13.50 -1.40
CA ILE A 40 19.05 13.09 -0.03
C ILE A 40 19.21 14.32 0.88
N ARG A 41 19.91 15.37 0.45
CA ARG A 41 20.07 16.61 1.23
C ARG A 41 18.75 17.33 1.48
N LYS A 42 17.81 17.28 0.53
CA LYS A 42 16.46 17.84 0.71
C LYS A 42 15.65 17.04 1.72
N MET A 43 15.72 15.71 1.65
CA MET A 43 15.01 14.78 2.53
C MET A 43 15.60 14.75 3.95
N LEU A 44 16.92 14.84 4.07
CA LEU A 44 17.69 14.81 5.32
C LEU A 44 18.66 16.01 5.33
N PRO A 45 18.22 17.20 5.77
CA PRO A 45 19.02 18.43 5.75
C PRO A 45 20.39 18.33 6.42
N GLN A 46 20.48 17.50 7.46
CA GLN A 46 21.69 17.24 8.24
C GLN A 46 22.58 16.14 7.65
N TYR A 47 22.30 15.65 6.44
CA TYR A 47 23.01 14.54 5.81
C TYR A 47 24.53 14.70 5.82
N ASP A 48 25.05 15.85 5.35
CA ASP A 48 26.50 16.08 5.26
C ASP A 48 27.16 16.11 6.65
N ALA A 49 26.47 16.63 7.67
CA ALA A 49 26.96 16.67 9.04
C ALA A 49 26.96 15.29 9.73
N LEU A 50 26.01 14.42 9.39
CA LEU A 50 25.90 13.08 9.96
C LEU A 50 26.84 12.06 9.29
N ARG A 51 27.11 12.24 7.99
CA ARG A 51 27.85 11.27 7.16
C ARG A 51 29.17 10.78 7.77
N PRO A 52 30.04 11.62 8.39
CA PRO A 52 31.31 11.15 8.96
C PRO A 52 31.17 10.12 10.10
N ARG A 53 30.01 10.11 10.78
CA ARG A 53 29.71 9.23 11.93
C ARG A 53 28.55 8.27 11.67
N ASP A 54 28.06 8.19 10.44
CA ASP A 54 26.89 7.41 10.07
C ASP A 54 27.25 5.92 10.00
N LYS A 55 27.14 5.23 11.14
CA LYS A 55 27.51 3.81 11.28
C LYS A 55 26.28 2.93 11.49
N PRO A 56 26.23 1.72 10.88
CA PRO A 56 25.16 0.76 11.15
C PRO A 56 25.10 0.34 12.62
N VAL A 57 23.94 -0.19 13.05
CA VAL A 57 23.71 -0.61 14.45
C VAL A 57 24.68 -1.70 14.90
N TRP A 58 25.09 -2.61 14.01
CA TRP A 58 26.06 -3.67 14.35
C TRP A 58 27.51 -3.19 14.44
N VAL A 59 27.81 -1.95 14.00
CA VAL A 59 29.15 -1.34 14.16
C VAL A 59 29.18 -0.42 15.37
N GLU A 60 28.12 0.36 15.56
CA GLU A 60 27.92 1.23 16.72
C GLU A 60 26.59 0.86 17.39
N PRO A 61 26.61 -0.03 18.41
CA PRO A 61 25.42 -0.53 19.07
C PRO A 61 24.57 0.56 19.69
N ILE A 62 23.26 0.33 19.70
CA ILE A 62 22.32 1.19 20.43
C ILE A 62 22.53 0.97 21.93
N GLN A 63 22.48 2.04 22.72
CA GLN A 63 22.47 1.92 24.18
C GLN A 63 21.07 1.55 24.68
N ALA A 64 20.99 0.58 25.59
CA ALA A 64 19.72 0.16 26.19
C ALA A 64 19.03 1.33 26.90
N LYS A 65 17.70 1.43 26.75
CA LYS A 65 16.84 2.47 27.34
C LYS A 65 17.18 3.90 26.92
N SER A 66 17.99 4.08 25.87
CA SER A 66 18.30 5.39 25.31
C SER A 66 17.09 6.00 24.59
N ARG A 67 17.08 7.33 24.51
CA ARG A 67 16.15 8.11 23.67
C ARG A 67 16.97 8.74 22.55
N ILE A 68 16.70 8.31 21.32
CA ILE A 68 17.49 8.67 20.13
C ILE A 68 16.66 9.64 19.30
N PRO A 69 17.10 10.90 19.11
CA PRO A 69 16.44 11.80 18.18
C PRO A 69 16.52 11.25 16.76
N ALA A 70 15.38 11.15 16.07
CA ALA A 70 15.34 10.66 14.69
C ALA A 70 16.21 11.50 13.75
N GLN A 71 16.35 12.79 14.06
CA GLN A 71 17.17 13.74 13.30
C GLN A 71 18.67 13.47 13.42
N GLU A 72 19.13 12.69 14.40
CA GLU A 72 20.56 12.34 14.54
C GLU A 72 20.92 11.05 13.79
N ILE A 73 19.93 10.39 13.20
CA ILE A 73 20.12 9.11 12.52
C ILE A 73 20.44 9.38 11.04
N GLY A 74 21.67 9.07 10.66
CA GLY A 74 22.13 9.21 9.28
C GLY A 74 21.44 8.26 8.31
N LEU A 75 21.73 8.42 7.02
CA LEU A 75 21.11 7.64 5.97
C LEU A 75 21.49 6.16 6.04
N LEU A 76 22.78 5.84 6.23
CA LEU A 76 23.29 4.48 6.31
C LEU A 76 22.72 3.76 7.53
N ARG A 77 22.86 4.36 8.72
CA ARG A 77 22.30 3.81 9.97
C ARG A 77 20.78 3.64 9.88
N GLY A 78 20.11 4.59 9.24
CA GLY A 78 18.67 4.60 9.02
C GLY A 78 18.15 3.48 8.13
N LEU A 79 18.76 3.32 6.95
CA LEU A 79 18.41 2.29 5.96
C LEU A 79 18.67 0.87 6.46
N PHE A 80 19.77 0.70 7.19
CA PHE A 80 20.19 -0.59 7.74
C PHE A 80 19.85 -0.74 9.23
N TRP A 81 18.81 -0.04 9.68
CA TRP A 81 18.42 -0.10 11.07
C TRP A 81 17.94 -1.49 11.46
N GLN A 82 18.62 -2.08 12.43
CA GLN A 82 18.24 -3.35 13.03
C GLN A 82 17.68 -3.11 14.43
N PRO A 83 16.35 -3.15 14.61
CA PRO A 83 15.72 -2.85 15.90
C PRO A 83 15.76 -4.03 16.89
N ALA A 84 16.10 -5.23 16.41
CA ALA A 84 16.10 -6.45 17.20
C ALA A 84 17.55 -6.92 17.48
N HIS A 85 17.80 -7.30 18.73
CA HIS A 85 19.02 -8.02 19.10
C HIS A 85 18.87 -9.48 18.68
N ILE A 86 19.58 -9.84 17.61
CA ILE A 86 19.55 -11.16 17.00
C ILE A 86 20.99 -11.56 16.68
N GLU A 87 21.33 -12.81 16.99
CA GLU A 87 22.60 -13.42 16.65
C GLU A 87 22.34 -14.74 15.92
N LEU A 88 22.96 -14.93 14.76
CA LEU A 88 22.74 -16.10 13.91
C LEU A 88 23.56 -17.29 14.38
N VAL A 89 22.98 -18.49 14.35
CA VAL A 89 23.66 -19.75 14.66
C VAL A 89 24.04 -20.44 13.36
N TYR A 90 25.34 -20.52 13.12
CA TYR A 90 25.90 -21.12 11.92
C TYR A 90 26.32 -22.57 12.15
N VAL A 91 26.27 -23.36 11.08
CA VAL A 91 26.90 -24.68 11.01
C VAL A 91 27.89 -24.70 9.85
N GLU A 92 29.09 -25.17 10.14
CA GLU A 92 30.09 -25.51 9.15
C GLU A 92 29.74 -26.89 8.60
N ASN A 93 29.36 -26.97 7.32
CA ASN A 93 29.24 -28.17 6.47
C ASN A 93 28.44 -27.82 5.22
N THR A 94 28.83 -28.36 4.06
CA THR A 94 28.07 -28.22 2.83
C THR A 94 26.68 -28.82 3.02
N SER A 95 25.65 -27.99 2.96
CA SER A 95 24.26 -28.40 3.07
C SER A 95 23.45 -27.80 1.93
N THR A 96 22.21 -28.25 1.79
CA THR A 96 21.27 -27.66 0.83
C THR A 96 20.40 -26.67 1.58
N CYS A 97 20.22 -25.46 1.05
CA CYS A 97 19.33 -24.47 1.64
C CYS A 97 17.87 -24.93 1.53
N ASP A 98 17.16 -25.06 2.66
CA ASP A 98 15.75 -25.50 2.70
C ASP A 98 14.78 -24.56 1.94
N VAL A 99 15.19 -23.31 1.69
CA VAL A 99 14.35 -22.30 1.02
C VAL A 99 14.59 -22.26 -0.49
N THR A 100 15.84 -22.40 -0.92
CA THR A 100 16.23 -22.26 -2.34
C THR A 100 16.57 -23.59 -3.01
N ALA A 101 16.71 -24.66 -2.22
CA ALA A 101 17.22 -25.96 -2.63
C ALA A 101 18.62 -25.93 -3.28
N MET A 102 19.37 -24.84 -3.10
CA MET A 102 20.73 -24.69 -3.63
C MET A 102 21.78 -25.14 -2.61
N PRO A 103 22.90 -25.73 -3.05
CA PRO A 103 24.04 -26.00 -2.17
C PRO A 103 24.59 -24.72 -1.54
N VAL A 104 24.97 -24.79 -0.28
CA VAL A 104 25.60 -23.71 0.48
C VAL A 104 26.82 -24.21 1.24
N ASP A 105 27.87 -23.42 1.28
CA ASP A 105 29.10 -23.75 2.02
C ASP A 105 28.92 -23.57 3.54
N LYS A 106 28.04 -22.65 3.95
CA LYS A 106 27.75 -22.34 5.35
C LYS A 106 26.24 -22.17 5.56
N GLY A 107 25.67 -23.00 6.41
CA GLY A 107 24.25 -22.98 6.75
C GLY A 107 23.94 -22.12 7.99
N VAL A 108 22.72 -21.59 8.06
CA VAL A 108 22.14 -20.98 9.27
C VAL A 108 20.99 -21.87 9.73
N ILE A 109 21.07 -22.43 10.93
CA ILE A 109 20.07 -23.38 11.47
C ILE A 109 19.14 -22.75 12.50
N GLY A 110 19.44 -21.54 12.95
CA GLY A 110 18.67 -20.85 13.97
C GLY A 110 19.26 -19.49 14.32
N PHE A 111 18.68 -18.85 15.34
CA PHE A 111 19.17 -17.59 15.85
C PHE A 111 18.78 -17.41 17.33
N SER A 112 19.66 -16.74 18.08
CA SER A 112 19.39 -16.25 19.43
C SER A 112 18.75 -14.86 19.36
N LYS A 113 17.86 -14.56 20.32
CA LYS A 113 17.19 -13.25 20.40
C LYS A 113 16.95 -12.84 21.84
N GLU A 114 17.04 -11.55 22.11
CA GLU A 114 16.71 -10.97 23.42
C GLU A 114 15.83 -9.71 23.30
N LYS A 115 15.12 -9.37 24.37
CA LYS A 115 14.33 -8.15 24.44
C LYS A 115 15.27 -6.96 24.57
N PHE A 116 15.13 -5.99 23.68
CA PHE A 116 15.93 -4.78 23.69
C PHE A 116 15.02 -3.56 23.48
N VAL A 117 15.05 -2.63 24.44
CA VAL A 117 14.14 -1.49 24.49
C VAL A 117 14.93 -0.19 24.42
N TYR A 118 14.52 0.68 23.51
CA TYR A 118 14.98 2.05 23.31
C TYR A 118 13.82 2.84 22.68
N ASP A 119 13.91 4.16 22.67
CA ASP A 119 12.91 5.02 22.06
C ASP A 119 13.53 5.92 21.00
N ILE A 120 12.79 6.13 19.90
CA ILE A 120 13.14 7.09 18.86
C ILE A 120 12.21 8.29 19.04
N VAL A 121 12.77 9.49 19.12
CA VAL A 121 12.04 10.74 19.30
C VAL A 121 11.96 11.47 17.97
N GLY A 122 10.73 11.67 17.47
CA GLY A 122 10.48 12.24 16.15
C GLY A 122 10.46 11.21 15.03
N ASP A 123 10.39 11.69 13.80
CA ASP A 123 10.17 10.86 12.62
C ASP A 123 11.41 10.82 11.72
N TRP A 124 11.91 9.61 11.45
CA TRP A 124 12.95 9.41 10.44
C TRP A 124 12.30 9.15 9.09
N ILE A 125 12.75 9.84 8.04
CA ILE A 125 12.16 9.75 6.70
C ILE A 125 12.81 8.60 5.89
N HIS A 126 12.03 7.56 5.63
CA HIS A 126 12.45 6.38 4.88
C HIS A 126 12.11 6.51 3.39
N PRO A 127 13.09 6.31 2.49
CA PRO A 127 12.92 6.66 1.08
C PRO A 127 12.05 5.68 0.28
N HIS A 128 11.76 4.49 0.82
CA HIS A 128 11.03 3.42 0.11
C HIS A 128 9.60 3.18 0.58
N SER A 129 9.04 4.04 1.44
CA SER A 129 7.66 3.87 1.91
C SER A 129 6.88 5.18 1.81
N PRO A 130 5.64 5.16 1.28
CA PRO A 130 4.78 6.33 1.32
C PRO A 130 4.41 6.70 2.75
N ARG A 131 4.09 7.97 2.95
CA ARG A 131 3.79 8.55 4.26
C ARG A 131 2.44 9.24 4.24
N VAL A 132 1.80 9.24 5.40
CA VAL A 132 0.54 9.94 5.66
C VAL A 132 0.73 10.81 6.91
N ARG A 133 0.38 12.08 6.79
CA ARG A 133 0.43 13.12 7.83
C ARG A 133 -0.98 13.39 8.32
N ASP A 134 -1.24 13.15 9.60
CA ASP A 134 -2.45 13.66 10.27
C ASP A 134 -2.16 15.08 10.74
N LEU A 135 -2.74 16.08 10.07
CA LEU A 135 -2.48 17.49 10.36
C LEU A 135 -3.13 17.95 11.66
N LYS A 136 -4.17 17.25 12.13
CA LYS A 136 -4.83 17.58 13.41
C LYS A 136 -4.02 17.10 14.60
N LYS A 137 -3.44 15.90 14.49
CA LYS A 137 -2.61 15.30 15.54
C LYS A 137 -1.14 15.66 15.41
N ASN A 138 -0.75 16.28 14.30
CA ASN A 138 0.63 16.56 13.93
C ASN A 138 1.51 15.29 14.00
N THR A 139 1.01 14.19 13.44
CA THR A 139 1.72 12.89 13.43
C THR A 139 2.00 12.43 12.01
N LEU A 140 3.16 11.80 11.83
CA LEU A 140 3.54 11.10 10.61
C LEU A 140 3.39 9.59 10.82
N ARG A 141 2.87 8.89 9.81
CA ARG A 141 2.89 7.43 9.75
C ARG A 141 3.25 6.96 8.35
N TYR A 142 3.81 5.77 8.27
CA TYR A 142 3.98 5.10 6.98
C TYR A 142 2.70 4.38 6.58
N LEU A 143 2.47 4.30 5.27
CA LEU A 143 1.36 3.54 4.72
C LEU A 143 1.52 2.05 5.07
N SER A 144 0.44 1.40 5.50
CA SER A 144 0.39 -0.03 5.80
C SER A 144 -0.94 -0.61 5.32
N PHE A 145 -0.97 -1.91 5.01
CA PHE A 145 -2.22 -2.58 4.64
C PHE A 145 -3.03 -2.93 5.89
N THR A 146 -4.15 -2.26 6.08
CA THR A 146 -5.03 -2.44 7.27
C THR A 146 -6.27 -3.27 6.96
N THR A 147 -6.77 -3.24 5.73
CA THR A 147 -8.00 -3.93 5.29
C THR A 147 -7.69 -5.01 4.24
N MET A 148 -8.72 -5.76 3.81
CA MET A 148 -8.63 -6.72 2.69
C MET A 148 -8.74 -6.06 1.31
N ALA A 149 -8.86 -4.73 1.24
CA ALA A 149 -8.99 -4.00 -0.02
C ALA A 149 -7.70 -4.12 -0.87
N PRO A 150 -7.77 -4.34 -2.19
CA PRO A 150 -6.60 -4.46 -3.05
C PRO A 150 -5.69 -3.22 -3.04
N ALA A 151 -4.44 -3.39 -3.47
CA ALA A 151 -3.45 -2.31 -3.42
C ALA A 151 -3.81 -1.11 -4.33
N TRP A 152 -4.60 -1.33 -5.40
CA TRP A 152 -5.02 -0.24 -6.28
C TRP A 152 -5.82 0.85 -5.55
N THR A 153 -6.52 0.49 -4.46
CA THR A 153 -7.25 1.44 -3.61
C THR A 153 -6.35 2.46 -2.92
N GLN A 154 -5.04 2.23 -2.93
CA GLN A 154 -4.03 3.09 -2.32
C GLN A 154 -3.21 3.85 -3.37
N LEU A 155 -3.49 3.74 -4.67
CA LEU A 155 -2.66 4.34 -5.72
C LEU A 155 -2.48 5.86 -5.60
N SER A 156 -3.49 6.57 -5.06
CA SER A 156 -3.36 8.00 -4.71
C SER A 156 -2.22 8.21 -3.71
N TYR A 157 -2.22 7.50 -2.58
CA TYR A 157 -1.15 7.55 -1.58
C TYR A 157 0.23 7.11 -2.13
N LEU A 158 0.25 6.23 -3.13
CA LEU A 158 1.47 5.65 -3.68
C LEU A 158 2.15 6.55 -4.73
N LEU A 159 1.39 7.41 -5.43
CA LEU A 159 1.86 8.14 -6.63
C LEU A 159 1.63 9.65 -6.60
N VAL A 160 0.70 10.13 -5.76
CA VAL A 160 0.26 11.52 -5.74
C VAL A 160 0.70 12.18 -4.44
N ASN A 161 1.29 13.37 -4.53
CA ASN A 161 1.48 14.24 -3.38
C ASN A 161 0.21 15.07 -3.22
N SER A 162 -0.41 15.04 -2.04
CA SER A 162 -1.63 15.80 -1.78
C SER A 162 -1.73 16.18 -0.32
N GLN A 163 -2.38 17.31 -0.05
CA GLN A 163 -2.65 17.78 1.29
C GLN A 163 -3.99 18.51 1.32
N ASP A 164 -4.86 18.12 2.25
CA ASP A 164 -6.09 18.85 2.56
C ASP A 164 -6.04 19.44 3.98
N LYS A 165 -7.19 19.84 4.54
CA LYS A 165 -7.27 20.44 5.89
C LYS A 165 -7.07 19.43 7.04
N LYS A 166 -7.13 18.13 6.78
CA LYS A 166 -7.14 17.04 7.77
C LYS A 166 -5.93 16.12 7.60
N GLU A 167 -5.58 15.76 6.37
CA GLU A 167 -4.59 14.77 6.04
C GLU A 167 -3.71 15.25 4.88
N GLY A 168 -2.41 14.97 4.98
CA GLY A 168 -1.47 15.04 3.87
C GLY A 168 -0.90 13.67 3.57
N HIS A 169 -0.47 13.43 2.34
CA HIS A 169 0.29 12.23 2.00
C HIS A 169 1.34 12.49 0.93
N ASP A 170 2.42 11.74 1.06
CA ASP A 170 3.59 11.84 0.21
C ASP A 170 3.97 10.44 -0.28
N PRO A 171 4.15 10.24 -1.60
CA PRO A 171 4.77 9.03 -2.12
C PRO A 171 6.15 8.79 -1.51
N ALA A 172 6.67 7.58 -1.64
CA ALA A 172 8.04 7.30 -1.27
C ALA A 172 9.01 8.22 -2.03
N GLU A 173 10.12 8.60 -1.40
CA GLU A 173 11.09 9.55 -1.98
C GLU A 173 11.66 9.05 -3.31
N VAL A 174 11.86 7.73 -3.45
CA VAL A 174 12.28 7.14 -4.74
C VAL A 174 11.26 7.36 -5.86
N VAL A 175 9.97 7.33 -5.53
CA VAL A 175 8.87 7.60 -6.50
C VAL A 175 8.82 9.09 -6.82
N GLN A 176 8.98 9.96 -5.83
CA GLN A 176 9.02 11.41 -6.03
C GLN A 176 10.21 11.84 -6.89
N GLN A 177 11.41 11.30 -6.63
CA GLN A 177 12.58 11.55 -7.45
C GLN A 177 12.38 11.06 -8.88
N PHE A 178 11.92 9.82 -9.06
CA PHE A 178 11.69 9.26 -10.39
C PHE A 178 10.69 10.10 -11.19
N LYS A 179 9.58 10.50 -10.56
CA LYS A 179 8.56 11.37 -11.15
C LYS A 179 9.12 12.73 -11.60
N ARG A 180 10.03 13.31 -10.83
CA ARG A 180 10.62 14.64 -11.11
C ARG A 180 11.73 14.58 -12.13
N ASP A 181 12.68 13.66 -11.95
CA ASP A 181 13.98 13.67 -12.64
C ASP A 181 14.03 12.71 -13.82
N LEU A 182 13.18 11.67 -13.85
CA LEU A 182 13.14 10.68 -14.91
C LEU A 182 11.71 10.26 -15.28
N PRO A 183 10.81 11.21 -15.65
CA PRO A 183 9.44 10.90 -15.99
C PRO A 183 9.39 10.06 -17.28
N ARG A 184 9.21 8.76 -17.12
CA ARG A 184 9.08 7.81 -18.22
C ARG A 184 8.15 6.65 -17.82
N PRO A 185 7.75 5.81 -18.79
CA PRO A 185 7.02 4.60 -18.49
C PRO A 185 7.84 3.67 -17.59
N ALA A 186 7.19 3.07 -16.60
CA ALA A 186 7.80 2.15 -15.65
C ALA A 186 6.74 1.18 -15.10
N GLN A 187 7.11 0.36 -14.13
CA GLN A 187 6.14 -0.32 -13.28
C GLN A 187 6.42 0.02 -11.83
N LEU A 188 5.38 0.26 -11.05
CA LEU A 188 5.46 0.41 -9.61
C LEU A 188 5.38 -0.97 -8.96
N ILE A 189 6.43 -1.35 -8.22
CA ILE A 189 6.43 -2.50 -7.32
C ILE A 189 5.84 -2.05 -6.00
N VAL A 190 4.78 -2.70 -5.55
CA VAL A 190 4.14 -2.43 -4.25
C VAL A 190 4.15 -3.71 -3.44
N GLY A 191 4.75 -3.69 -2.25
CA GLY A 191 4.86 -4.87 -1.40
C GLY A 191 4.55 -4.57 0.06
N GLY A 192 3.85 -5.47 0.73
CA GLY A 192 3.57 -5.32 2.16
C GLY A 192 2.79 -6.48 2.76
N TYR A 193 2.68 -6.45 4.08
CA TYR A 193 1.89 -7.42 4.84
C TYR A 193 0.71 -6.74 5.51
N ARG A 194 -0.33 -7.52 5.79
CA ARG A 194 -1.33 -7.22 6.81
C ARG A 194 -1.11 -8.17 7.97
N ASN A 195 -1.02 -7.64 9.18
CA ASN A 195 -0.70 -8.43 10.37
C ASN A 195 -1.65 -8.13 11.54
N LYS A 196 -1.74 -9.09 12.45
CA LYS A 196 -2.26 -8.91 13.81
C LYS A 196 -1.17 -9.35 14.77
N GLN A 197 -0.51 -8.39 15.42
CA GLN A 197 0.71 -8.62 16.20
C GLN A 197 1.79 -9.30 15.32
N ALA A 198 2.30 -10.46 15.74
CA ALA A 198 3.28 -11.24 15.00
C ALA A 198 2.66 -12.03 13.82
N SER A 199 1.36 -12.31 13.85
CA SER A 199 0.69 -13.13 12.84
C SER A 199 0.49 -12.37 11.55
N ILE A 200 0.97 -12.93 10.44
CA ILE A 200 0.70 -12.43 9.09
C ILE A 200 -0.68 -12.95 8.66
N LEU A 201 -1.61 -12.02 8.43
CA LEU A 201 -2.96 -12.32 7.94
C LEU A 201 -3.04 -12.31 6.41
N GLN A 202 -2.16 -11.54 5.76
CA GLN A 202 -2.10 -11.44 4.30
C GLN A 202 -0.72 -10.94 3.86
N ARG A 203 -0.28 -11.40 2.69
CA ARG A 203 0.85 -10.85 1.93
C ARG A 203 0.35 -10.27 0.61
N ARG A 204 0.89 -9.14 0.18
CA ARG A 204 0.55 -8.51 -1.10
C ARG A 204 1.81 -8.01 -1.79
N HIS A 205 1.92 -8.36 -3.06
CA HIS A 205 3.04 -7.98 -3.91
C HIS A 205 2.48 -7.74 -5.31
N GLU A 206 2.36 -6.48 -5.68
CA GLU A 206 1.71 -6.04 -6.91
C GLU A 206 2.69 -5.30 -7.83
N LEU A 207 2.39 -5.36 -9.12
CA LEU A 207 3.08 -4.60 -10.18
C LEU A 207 2.04 -3.75 -10.92
N PHE A 208 2.11 -2.43 -10.74
CA PHE A 208 1.24 -1.50 -11.47
C PHE A 208 1.98 -0.90 -12.67
N PRO A 209 1.47 -1.02 -13.89
CA PRO A 209 2.05 -0.33 -15.04
C PRO A 209 1.85 1.18 -14.89
N LEU A 210 2.91 1.95 -15.18
CA LEU A 210 2.88 3.40 -15.25
C LEU A 210 3.12 3.80 -16.71
N ARG A 211 2.04 4.20 -17.40
CA ARG A 211 2.06 4.60 -18.82
C ARG A 211 2.57 6.03 -19.00
N PRO A 212 3.13 6.41 -20.17
CA PRO A 212 3.66 7.77 -20.39
C PRO A 212 2.66 8.85 -19.97
N GLY A 213 3.11 9.89 -19.26
CA GLY A 213 2.28 11.01 -18.81
C GLY A 213 1.61 10.84 -17.44
N TRP A 214 1.73 9.68 -16.79
CA TRP A 214 1.19 9.43 -15.44
C TRP A 214 1.67 10.45 -14.40
N ASP A 215 2.91 10.96 -14.55
CA ASP A 215 3.57 11.89 -13.65
C ASP A 215 2.79 13.21 -13.51
N LYS A 216 2.09 13.66 -14.57
CA LYS A 216 1.34 14.93 -14.59
C LYS A 216 -0.14 14.77 -14.29
N LYS A 217 -0.62 13.54 -14.07
CA LYS A 217 -2.06 13.22 -14.00
C LYS A 217 -2.51 12.82 -12.60
N GLY A 218 -1.93 13.46 -11.58
CA GLY A 218 -2.25 13.18 -10.18
C GLY A 218 -3.74 13.30 -9.85
N MET A 219 -4.42 14.33 -10.39
CA MET A 219 -5.87 14.51 -10.20
C MET A 219 -6.67 13.34 -10.79
N GLN A 220 -6.32 12.90 -12.00
CA GLN A 220 -6.99 11.77 -12.66
C GLN A 220 -6.73 10.45 -11.93
N ILE A 221 -5.51 10.23 -11.42
CA ILE A 221 -5.20 9.04 -10.59
C ILE A 221 -6.06 9.05 -9.32
N THR A 222 -6.19 10.20 -8.65
CA THR A 222 -7.04 10.32 -7.46
C THR A 222 -8.51 10.09 -7.80
N ALA A 223 -9.04 10.76 -8.82
CA ALA A 223 -10.43 10.62 -9.26
C ALA A 223 -10.77 9.18 -9.67
N PHE A 224 -9.83 8.48 -10.33
CA PHE A 224 -9.93 7.06 -10.65
C PHE A 224 -10.10 6.19 -9.40
N VAL A 225 -9.24 6.35 -8.38
CA VAL A 225 -9.33 5.59 -7.13
C VAL A 225 -10.63 5.89 -6.40
N GLU A 226 -10.95 7.19 -6.27
CA GLU A 226 -12.17 7.65 -5.60
C GLU A 226 -13.43 7.11 -6.27
N ARG A 227 -13.49 7.11 -7.60
CA ARG A 227 -14.64 6.60 -8.34
C ARG A 227 -14.86 5.10 -8.12
N GLY A 228 -13.77 4.31 -8.15
CA GLY A 228 -13.85 2.88 -7.85
C GLY A 228 -14.36 2.62 -6.43
N LEU A 229 -13.85 3.35 -5.44
CA LEU A 229 -14.29 3.25 -4.04
C LEU A 229 -15.73 3.73 -3.84
N GLU A 230 -16.18 4.76 -4.57
CA GLU A 230 -17.55 5.27 -4.53
C GLU A 230 -18.54 4.22 -5.06
N ILE A 231 -18.29 3.62 -6.22
CA ILE A 231 -19.13 2.56 -6.81
C ILE A 231 -19.25 1.39 -5.83
N LYS A 232 -18.12 0.93 -5.29
CA LYS A 232 -18.08 -0.13 -4.26
C LYS A 232 -18.90 0.25 -3.01
N THR A 233 -18.84 1.51 -2.59
CA THR A 233 -19.54 2.00 -1.39
C THR A 233 -21.04 2.04 -1.62
N LEU A 234 -21.49 2.47 -2.80
CA LEU A 234 -22.89 2.41 -3.19
C LEU A 234 -23.42 0.98 -3.18
N LEU A 235 -22.74 0.05 -3.85
CA LEU A 235 -23.13 -1.37 -3.87
C LEU A 235 -23.27 -1.92 -2.45
N ARG A 236 -22.21 -1.76 -1.63
CA ARG A 236 -22.19 -2.23 -0.25
C ARG A 236 -23.32 -1.65 0.59
N ASN A 237 -23.55 -0.34 0.50
CA ASN A 237 -24.55 0.35 1.32
C ASN A 237 -25.98 -0.04 0.93
N LYS A 238 -26.26 -0.25 -0.37
CA LYS A 238 -27.58 -0.72 -0.79
C LYS A 238 -27.86 -2.16 -0.35
N LEU A 239 -26.85 -3.03 -0.42
CA LEU A 239 -26.96 -4.39 0.11
C LEU A 239 -27.06 -4.42 1.63
N TYR A 240 -26.39 -3.52 2.35
CA TYR A 240 -26.55 -3.39 3.80
C TYR A 240 -27.97 -2.97 4.19
N GLY A 241 -28.56 -2.03 3.44
CA GLY A 241 -29.98 -1.66 3.62
C GLY A 241 -30.92 -2.83 3.34
N PHE A 242 -30.67 -3.61 2.29
CA PHE A 242 -31.42 -4.83 2.01
C PHE A 242 -31.28 -5.85 3.15
N ALA A 243 -30.05 -6.13 3.62
CA ALA A 243 -29.78 -7.05 4.71
C ALA A 243 -30.55 -6.67 5.98
N LYS A 244 -30.57 -5.38 6.33
CA LYS A 244 -31.37 -4.86 7.47
C LYS A 244 -32.87 -5.08 7.31
N ALA A 245 -33.41 -4.91 6.11
CA ALA A 245 -34.85 -5.07 5.88
C ALA A 245 -35.30 -6.54 5.89
N THR A 246 -34.38 -7.46 5.62
CA THR A 246 -34.67 -8.86 5.29
C THR A 246 -34.12 -9.88 6.28
N GLY A 247 -33.09 -9.53 7.06
CA GLY A 247 -32.33 -10.49 7.85
C GLY A 247 -31.25 -11.26 7.05
N ALA A 248 -31.00 -10.89 5.79
CA ALA A 248 -29.95 -11.49 4.96
C ALA A 248 -28.55 -11.02 5.39
N GLU A 249 -28.05 -11.50 6.52
CA GLU A 249 -26.76 -11.10 7.09
C GLU A 249 -25.56 -11.45 6.19
N GLY A 250 -24.53 -10.61 6.21
CA GLY A 250 -23.24 -10.87 5.54
C GLY A 250 -23.21 -10.65 4.02
N ILE A 251 -24.35 -10.37 3.37
CA ILE A 251 -24.39 -10.22 1.90
C ILE A 251 -23.57 -9.03 1.41
N ASN A 252 -23.49 -7.95 2.20
CA ASN A 252 -22.78 -6.74 1.80
C ASN A 252 -21.26 -6.92 1.94
N GLU A 253 -20.77 -7.66 2.95
CA GLU A 253 -19.38 -8.08 3.07
C GLU A 253 -18.99 -9.03 1.93
N LYS A 254 -19.86 -10.00 1.62
CA LYS A 254 -19.65 -10.93 0.49
C LYS A 254 -19.56 -10.19 -0.84
N ALA A 255 -20.46 -9.24 -1.07
CA ALA A 255 -20.45 -8.43 -2.29
C ALA A 255 -19.22 -7.52 -2.38
N GLU A 256 -18.76 -6.94 -1.26
CA GLU A 256 -17.54 -6.15 -1.22
C GLU A 256 -16.30 -6.99 -1.56
N ALA A 257 -16.20 -8.21 -1.02
CA ALA A 257 -15.12 -9.14 -1.37
C ALA A 257 -15.15 -9.52 -2.85
N LEU A 258 -16.34 -9.83 -3.40
CA LEU A 258 -16.52 -10.12 -4.83
C LEU A 258 -16.17 -8.92 -5.71
N TYR A 259 -16.55 -7.71 -5.30
CA TYR A 259 -16.24 -6.49 -6.03
C TYR A 259 -14.74 -6.30 -6.13
N TYR A 260 -14.02 -6.39 -5.03
CA TYR A 260 -12.57 -6.22 -5.04
C TYR A 260 -11.87 -7.28 -5.89
N HIS A 261 -12.24 -8.55 -5.73
CA HIS A 261 -11.65 -9.64 -6.49
C HIS A 261 -11.87 -9.49 -8.00
N ARG A 262 -13.07 -9.07 -8.43
CA ARG A 262 -13.43 -8.97 -9.85
C ARG A 262 -13.07 -7.62 -10.49
N SER A 263 -12.94 -6.56 -9.70
CA SER A 263 -12.50 -5.25 -10.21
C SER A 263 -10.99 -5.22 -10.47
N GLU A 264 -10.19 -5.96 -9.69
CA GLU A 264 -8.74 -5.93 -9.77
C GLU A 264 -8.18 -6.21 -11.19
N PRO A 265 -8.63 -7.25 -11.93
CA PRO A 265 -8.20 -7.43 -13.32
C PRO A 265 -8.55 -6.25 -14.25
N LEU A 266 -9.76 -5.67 -14.11
CA LEU A 266 -10.21 -4.53 -14.90
C LEU A 266 -9.35 -3.29 -14.64
N ILE A 267 -8.99 -3.08 -13.37
CA ILE A 267 -8.10 -2.00 -12.95
C ILE A 267 -6.71 -2.18 -13.57
N HIS A 268 -6.12 -3.37 -13.47
CA HIS A 268 -4.81 -3.64 -14.06
C HIS A 268 -4.81 -3.52 -15.59
N GLN A 269 -5.88 -3.95 -16.25
CA GLN A 269 -6.04 -3.80 -17.69
C GLN A 269 -6.13 -2.31 -18.07
N THR A 270 -6.98 -1.55 -17.39
CA THR A 270 -7.13 -0.11 -17.64
C THR A 270 -5.80 0.61 -17.48
N LEU A 271 -5.07 0.39 -16.38
CA LEU A 271 -3.77 1.03 -16.15
C LEU A 271 -2.71 0.61 -17.18
N ARG A 272 -2.84 -0.57 -17.79
CA ARG A 272 -1.93 -1.04 -18.85
C ARG A 272 -2.18 -0.35 -20.18
N GLU A 273 -3.44 -0.07 -20.47
CA GLU A 273 -3.90 0.41 -21.78
C GLU A 273 -4.10 1.94 -21.82
N ILE A 274 -4.25 2.58 -20.66
CA ILE A 274 -4.57 4.00 -20.57
C ILE A 274 -3.55 4.87 -21.31
N ASP A 275 -4.10 5.77 -22.13
CA ASP A 275 -3.38 6.93 -22.64
C ASP A 275 -3.70 8.11 -21.72
N TRP A 276 -2.69 8.58 -20.99
CA TRP A 276 -2.86 9.69 -20.05
C TRP A 276 -3.11 11.04 -20.74
N SER A 277 -2.84 11.16 -22.04
CA SER A 277 -3.18 12.35 -22.82
C SER A 277 -4.70 12.53 -22.96
N ASP A 278 -5.44 11.41 -23.11
CA ASP A 278 -6.89 11.32 -23.18
C ASP A 278 -7.45 10.31 -22.16
N ALA A 279 -7.12 10.52 -20.88
CA ALA A 279 -7.49 9.59 -19.81
C ALA A 279 -9.01 9.49 -19.59
N GLY A 280 -9.77 10.54 -19.93
CA GLY A 280 -11.20 10.65 -19.64
C GLY A 280 -12.00 9.48 -20.21
N ALA A 281 -11.78 9.16 -21.49
CA ALA A 281 -12.50 8.07 -22.17
C ALA A 281 -12.20 6.70 -21.54
N SER A 282 -10.95 6.42 -21.16
CA SER A 282 -10.57 5.18 -20.49
C SER A 282 -11.20 5.07 -19.09
N LEU A 283 -11.21 6.17 -18.33
CA LEU A 283 -11.77 6.20 -16.98
C LEU A 283 -13.30 6.11 -16.97
N ASP A 284 -13.97 6.73 -17.95
CA ASP A 284 -15.43 6.60 -18.14
C ASP A 284 -15.81 5.17 -18.54
N ARG A 285 -15.02 4.52 -19.41
CA ARG A 285 -15.22 3.11 -19.77
C ARG A 285 -15.08 2.20 -18.55
N LEU A 286 -14.01 2.36 -17.78
CA LEU A 286 -13.80 1.60 -16.56
C LEU A 286 -14.93 1.83 -15.56
N ARG A 287 -15.38 3.08 -15.36
CA ARG A 287 -16.55 3.38 -14.50
C ARG A 287 -17.76 2.55 -14.91
N ASP A 288 -18.05 2.51 -16.21
CA ASP A 288 -19.20 1.80 -16.74
C ASP A 288 -19.07 0.28 -16.57
N GLU A 289 -17.87 -0.28 -16.75
CA GLU A 289 -17.56 -1.69 -16.48
C GLU A 289 -17.70 -2.03 -14.99
N LEU A 290 -17.20 -1.19 -14.08
CA LEU A 290 -17.35 -1.37 -12.63
C LEU A 290 -18.82 -1.26 -12.19
N ILE A 291 -19.63 -0.42 -12.83
CA ILE A 291 -21.08 -0.35 -12.61
C ILE A 291 -21.76 -1.64 -13.08
N ARG A 292 -21.42 -2.15 -14.28
CA ARG A 292 -21.95 -3.43 -14.79
C ARG A 292 -21.58 -4.57 -13.85
N LEU A 293 -20.32 -4.66 -13.46
CA LEU A 293 -19.83 -5.62 -12.48
C LEU A 293 -20.61 -5.55 -11.15
N SER A 294 -20.94 -4.33 -10.69
CA SER A 294 -21.72 -4.15 -9.46
C SER A 294 -23.14 -4.67 -9.59
N TRP A 295 -23.75 -4.57 -10.78
CA TRP A 295 -25.04 -5.19 -11.05
C TRP A 295 -24.97 -6.71 -11.04
N ASP A 296 -23.97 -7.29 -11.69
CA ASP A 296 -23.78 -8.74 -11.72
C ASP A 296 -23.60 -9.29 -10.31
N ILE A 297 -22.82 -8.60 -9.47
CA ILE A 297 -22.62 -8.97 -8.07
C ILE A 297 -23.93 -8.82 -7.29
N PHE A 298 -24.64 -7.69 -7.44
CA PHE A 298 -25.92 -7.45 -6.76
C PHE A 298 -26.92 -8.57 -7.07
N ASP A 299 -27.14 -8.87 -8.34
CA ASP A 299 -28.07 -9.92 -8.77
C ASP A 299 -27.58 -11.30 -8.28
N GLN A 300 -26.28 -11.60 -8.34
CA GLN A 300 -25.72 -12.85 -7.82
C GLN A 300 -25.96 -13.05 -6.31
N VAL A 301 -25.69 -12.04 -5.48
CA VAL A 301 -25.80 -12.20 -4.01
C VAL A 301 -27.23 -12.12 -3.51
N THR A 302 -28.12 -11.46 -4.26
CA THR A 302 -29.54 -11.34 -3.90
C THR A 302 -30.41 -12.46 -4.47
N ARG A 303 -29.97 -13.17 -5.52
CA ARG A 303 -30.72 -14.28 -6.15
C ARG A 303 -31.32 -15.29 -5.17
N PRO A 304 -30.61 -15.75 -4.12
CA PRO A 304 -31.18 -16.70 -3.17
C PRO A 304 -32.41 -16.18 -2.42
N TYR A 305 -32.60 -14.86 -2.34
CA TYR A 305 -33.69 -14.23 -1.58
C TYR A 305 -34.89 -13.85 -2.45
N ALA A 306 -34.88 -14.15 -3.75
CA ALA A 306 -35.92 -13.75 -4.69
C ALA A 306 -37.15 -14.70 -4.71
N HIS A 307 -37.63 -15.14 -3.54
CA HIS A 307 -38.73 -16.11 -3.44
C HIS A 307 -39.88 -15.69 -2.51
N GLU A 308 -39.63 -14.84 -1.49
CA GLU A 308 -40.68 -14.36 -0.59
C GLU A 308 -41.16 -12.94 -0.93
N PRO A 309 -42.46 -12.61 -0.79
CA PRO A 309 -43.01 -11.28 -1.12
C PRO A 309 -42.29 -10.13 -0.40
N ARG A 310 -41.98 -10.30 0.89
CA ARG A 310 -41.22 -9.31 1.68
C ARG A 310 -39.84 -9.04 1.08
N MET A 311 -39.16 -10.11 0.67
CA MET A 311 -37.83 -10.03 0.06
C MET A 311 -37.89 -9.36 -1.31
N LEU A 312 -38.90 -9.68 -2.11
CA LEU A 312 -39.12 -9.08 -3.43
C LEU A 312 -39.33 -7.56 -3.34
N GLN A 313 -40.11 -7.09 -2.36
CA GLN A 313 -40.31 -5.65 -2.13
C GLN A 313 -39.00 -4.95 -1.72
N ALA A 314 -38.24 -5.55 -0.80
CA ALA A 314 -36.93 -5.03 -0.39
C ALA A 314 -35.93 -5.02 -1.56
N LEU A 315 -35.92 -6.06 -2.38
CA LEU A 315 -35.05 -6.21 -3.55
C LEU A 315 -35.38 -5.13 -4.59
N ALA A 316 -36.65 -4.93 -4.91
CA ALA A 316 -37.08 -3.89 -5.85
C ALA A 316 -36.67 -2.48 -5.37
N THR A 317 -36.80 -2.22 -4.07
CA THR A 317 -36.39 -0.95 -3.46
C THR A 317 -34.88 -0.74 -3.54
N ALA A 318 -34.09 -1.76 -3.16
CA ALA A 318 -32.64 -1.72 -3.23
C ALA A 318 -32.15 -1.56 -4.68
N LYS A 319 -32.71 -2.31 -5.62
CA LYS A 319 -32.41 -2.24 -7.06
C LYS A 319 -32.73 -0.85 -7.63
N ARG A 320 -33.92 -0.30 -7.35
CA ARG A 320 -34.27 1.06 -7.79
C ARG A 320 -33.29 2.10 -7.23
N SER A 321 -32.99 2.03 -5.93
CA SER A 321 -32.09 2.97 -5.27
C SER A 321 -30.66 2.90 -5.80
N LEU A 322 -30.15 1.69 -6.08
CA LEU A 322 -28.84 1.48 -6.69
C LEU A 322 -28.81 2.04 -8.13
N GLY A 323 -29.87 1.79 -8.91
CA GLY A 323 -30.00 2.31 -10.27
C GLY A 323 -30.02 3.84 -10.33
N THR A 324 -30.74 4.50 -9.42
CA THR A 324 -30.72 5.96 -9.31
C THR A 324 -29.32 6.49 -8.98
N ALA A 325 -28.61 5.84 -8.05
CA ALA A 325 -27.26 6.24 -7.68
C ALA A 325 -26.26 6.08 -8.85
N PHE A 326 -26.31 4.96 -9.57
CA PHE A 326 -25.45 4.73 -10.74
C PHE A 326 -25.78 5.62 -11.93
N LYS A 327 -27.06 5.96 -12.16
CA LYS A 327 -27.43 6.97 -13.17
C LYS A 327 -26.81 8.34 -12.86
N LYS A 328 -26.85 8.75 -11.59
CA LYS A 328 -26.19 10.00 -11.15
C LYS A 328 -24.68 9.96 -11.40
N LEU A 329 -24.02 8.84 -11.09
CA LEU A 329 -22.58 8.71 -11.33
C LEU A 329 -22.21 8.77 -12.81
N LYS A 330 -23.00 8.17 -13.70
CA LYS A 330 -22.75 8.22 -15.15
C LYS A 330 -22.89 9.62 -15.73
N GLY A 331 -23.71 10.48 -15.13
CA GLY A 331 -23.84 11.88 -15.53
C GLY A 331 -22.65 12.76 -15.10
N THR A 332 -21.66 12.21 -14.41
CA THR A 332 -20.45 12.92 -13.97
C THR A 332 -19.24 12.26 -14.63
N SER A 333 -18.59 12.96 -15.58
CA SER A 333 -17.32 12.51 -16.14
C SER A 333 -16.24 12.46 -15.06
N VAL A 334 -15.27 11.55 -15.21
CA VAL A 334 -14.12 11.40 -14.31
C VAL A 334 -13.03 12.42 -14.61
#